data_AF-A0A0B2V5M2-F1
#
_entry.id   AF-A0A0B2V5M2-F1
#
_cell.length_a   1.000
_cell.length_b   1.000
_cell.length_c   1.000
_cell.angle_alpha   90.00
_cell.angle_beta   90.00
_cell.angle_gamma   90.00
#
_symmetry.space_group_name_H-M   'P 1'
#
loop_
_entity.id
_entity.type
_entity.pdbx_description
1 polymer ?
#
loop_
_entity_poly.entity_id
_entity_poly.type
_entity_poly.pdbx_seq_one_letter_code
_entity_poly.pdbx_strand_id
1 'polypeptide(L)'
;MTSRVESCLLIAITAVSLLSSGAAGANAKCEANMDRGSQCPNGGKAQIAWFYDRDTDVCLAFKYNGCGGNANRFPTASACESSCKTPDSGSCALNKEPAVDRNGQSIICSGPEKNKCPTGYRCKRLAFMGVCCPTKEEERFSKDYEGACSVGQTVKNDRGGWMATLLGKSCADDFCPNGSTCEQGEIFAHCCKH
;
A
#
# COMPACT_ATOMS: atom_id res chain seq x y z
N MET A 1 -29.24 42.99 59.50
CA MET A 1 -29.48 41.59 59.91
C MET A 1 -29.55 40.76 58.62
N THR A 2 -28.43 40.17 58.21
CA THR A 2 -28.15 38.69 58.16
C THR A 2 -28.60 38.09 56.82
N SER A 3 -27.88 37.26 56.08
CA SER A 3 -26.50 36.76 56.04
C SER A 3 -26.37 36.01 54.70
N ARG A 4 -25.15 35.84 54.19
CA ARG A 4 -24.80 35.00 53.04
C ARG A 4 -25.29 33.55 53.21
N VAL A 5 -25.66 32.89 52.12
CA VAL A 5 -25.56 31.42 51.99
C VAL A 5 -24.95 31.10 50.63
N GLU A 6 -23.80 30.43 50.67
CA GLU A 6 -23.07 29.87 49.54
C GLU A 6 -23.62 28.50 49.12
N SER A 7 -23.48 28.21 47.83
CA SER A 7 -23.07 26.93 47.21
C SER A 7 -23.91 25.64 47.30
N CYS A 8 -23.75 24.88 46.19
CA CYS A 8 -24.12 23.47 45.93
C CYS A 8 -25.61 23.21 45.62
N LEU A 9 -26.03 22.49 44.57
CA LEU A 9 -25.36 21.55 43.66
C LEU A 9 -26.37 21.08 42.56
N LEU A 10 -25.89 20.89 41.32
CA LEU A 10 -26.36 20.01 40.22
C LEU A 10 -27.81 20.11 39.68
N ILE A 11 -27.96 20.21 38.34
CA ILE A 11 -28.61 19.21 37.47
C ILE A 11 -28.46 19.60 35.97
N ALA A 12 -27.85 18.66 35.23
CA ALA A 12 -27.96 18.29 33.82
C ALA A 12 -28.40 19.32 32.75
N ILE A 13 -27.47 19.71 31.89
CA ILE A 13 -27.76 19.90 30.46
C ILE A 13 -26.80 19.01 29.68
N THR A 14 -27.36 17.96 29.10
CA THR A 14 -26.73 17.01 28.20
C THR A 14 -26.23 17.72 26.94
N ALA A 15 -24.97 18.13 26.92
CA ALA A 15 -24.29 18.55 25.70
C ALA A 15 -23.86 17.29 24.94
N VAL A 16 -24.70 16.92 23.98
CA VAL A 16 -24.41 16.26 22.70
C VAL A 16 -23.09 15.48 22.67
N SER A 17 -23.25 14.16 22.61
CA SER A 17 -22.27 13.21 22.13
C SER A 17 -21.49 13.77 20.93
N LEU A 18 -20.24 14.17 21.17
CA LEU A 18 -19.22 14.21 20.13
C LEU A 18 -18.93 12.76 19.77
N LEU A 19 -19.75 12.22 18.85
CA LEU A 19 -19.36 11.13 18.00
C LEU A 19 -18.04 11.55 17.37
N SER A 20 -16.93 11.01 17.88
CA SER A 20 -15.66 11.07 17.17
C SER A 20 -15.95 10.47 15.80
N SER A 21 -15.99 11.35 14.81
CA SER A 21 -16.16 10.99 13.41
C SER A 21 -15.15 9.89 13.11
N GLY A 22 -15.66 8.74 12.62
CA GLY A 22 -14.83 7.61 12.29
C GLY A 22 -13.72 8.03 11.33
N ALA A 23 -12.49 8.10 11.84
CA ALA A 23 -11.34 7.81 11.01
C ALA A 23 -11.42 6.30 10.75
N ALA A 24 -11.81 5.91 9.53
CA ALA A 24 -11.60 4.56 9.06
C ALA A 24 -10.16 4.18 9.41
N GLY A 25 -10.00 3.14 10.23
CA GLY A 25 -8.78 2.91 11.01
C GLY A 25 -7.54 2.71 10.14
N ALA A 26 -6.78 3.79 9.92
CA ALA A 26 -5.46 3.71 9.34
C ALA A 26 -4.59 2.87 10.29
N ASN A 27 -4.11 1.73 9.80
CA ASN A 27 -3.28 0.83 10.57
C ASN A 27 -1.91 1.50 10.75
N ALA A 28 -1.64 2.08 11.92
CA ALA A 28 -0.46 2.93 12.15
C ALA A 28 0.88 2.28 11.76
N LYS A 29 0.98 0.93 11.80
CA LYS A 29 2.17 0.21 11.33
C LYS A 29 2.39 0.31 9.82
N CYS A 30 1.33 0.44 9.03
CA CYS A 30 1.38 0.53 7.57
C CYS A 30 1.74 1.94 7.08
N GLU A 31 1.67 2.95 7.96
CA GLU A 31 2.07 4.33 7.64
C GLU A 31 3.57 4.56 7.79
N ALA A 32 4.28 3.70 8.53
CA ALA A 32 5.71 3.85 8.75
C ALA A 32 6.51 3.51 7.48
N ASN A 33 7.64 4.19 7.25
CA ASN A 33 8.54 3.85 6.15
C ASN A 33 9.19 2.47 6.36
N MET A 34 9.72 1.88 5.29
CA MET A 34 10.58 0.70 5.43
C MET A 34 11.80 1.02 6.30
N ASP A 35 12.11 0.11 7.22
CA ASP A 35 13.29 0.21 8.08
C ASP A 35 14.00 -1.15 8.13
N ARG A 36 15.23 -1.18 7.58
CA ARG A 36 16.09 -2.36 7.56
C ARG A 36 16.55 -2.77 8.95
N GLY A 37 16.43 -1.89 9.93
CA GLY A 37 17.03 -2.05 11.23
C GLY A 37 18.55 -2.17 11.13
N SER A 38 19.16 -2.72 12.17
CA SER A 38 20.60 -2.92 12.27
C SER A 38 20.96 -4.40 12.38
N GLN A 39 22.23 -4.71 12.17
CA GLN A 39 22.77 -6.02 12.55
C GLN A 39 22.73 -6.14 14.08
N CYS A 40 22.22 -7.26 14.62
CA CYS A 40 22.21 -7.43 16.07
C CYS A 40 23.64 -7.61 16.59
N PRO A 41 24.02 -6.93 17.70
CA PRO A 41 25.30 -7.17 18.37
C PRO A 41 25.52 -8.63 18.79
N ASN A 42 24.44 -9.36 19.09
CA ASN A 42 24.46 -10.74 19.59
C ASN A 42 23.99 -11.79 18.56
N GLY A 43 24.10 -11.50 17.26
CA GLY A 43 23.92 -12.53 16.22
C GLY A 43 22.47 -12.78 15.77
N GLY A 44 21.78 -11.76 15.27
CA GLY A 44 20.49 -11.90 14.58
C GLY A 44 20.68 -12.21 13.10
N LYS A 45 19.84 -13.09 12.57
CA LYS A 45 19.92 -13.48 11.17
C LYS A 45 19.19 -12.46 10.28
N ALA A 46 19.90 -11.94 9.29
CA ALA A 46 19.28 -11.16 8.24
C ALA A 46 18.33 -12.04 7.41
N GLN A 47 17.17 -11.48 7.04
CA GLN A 47 16.14 -12.21 6.32
C GLN A 47 15.35 -11.29 5.39
N ILE A 48 14.71 -11.90 4.39
CA ILE A 48 13.74 -11.18 3.56
C ILE A 48 12.46 -10.98 4.36
N ALA A 49 11.96 -9.76 4.32
CA ALA A 49 10.68 -9.36 4.87
C ALA A 49 9.93 -8.49 3.87
N TRP A 50 8.67 -8.21 4.14
CA TRP A 50 7.82 -7.35 3.33
C TRP A 50 7.41 -6.12 4.11
N PHE A 51 7.35 -4.97 3.46
CA PHE A 51 6.77 -3.75 4.01
C PHE A 51 5.69 -3.24 3.05
N TYR A 52 4.70 -2.55 3.59
CA TYR A 52 3.70 -1.87 2.79
C TYR A 52 4.22 -0.51 2.33
N ASP A 53 4.34 -0.32 1.03
CA ASP A 53 4.70 0.95 0.43
C ASP A 53 3.44 1.77 0.15
N ARG A 54 3.20 2.78 0.99
CA ARG A 54 1.98 3.59 0.89
C ARG A 54 1.89 4.36 -0.42
N ASP A 55 3.02 4.72 -1.04
CA ASP A 55 3.05 5.53 -2.28
C ASP A 55 2.54 4.75 -3.50
N THR A 56 2.80 3.44 -3.51
CA THR A 56 2.42 2.55 -4.61
C THR A 56 1.26 1.63 -4.26
N ASP A 57 0.88 1.56 -2.98
CA ASP A 57 -0.10 0.61 -2.44
C ASP A 57 0.32 -0.86 -2.68
N VAL A 58 1.63 -1.15 -2.62
CA VAL A 58 2.20 -2.49 -2.85
C VAL A 58 3.00 -2.95 -1.65
N CYS A 59 2.87 -4.23 -1.30
CA CYS A 59 3.76 -4.90 -0.36
C CYS A 59 5.06 -5.32 -1.07
N LEU A 60 6.18 -4.69 -0.70
CA LEU A 60 7.48 -4.84 -1.35
C LEU A 60 8.46 -5.58 -0.46
N ALA A 61 9.28 -6.44 -1.06
CA ALA A 61 10.30 -7.20 -0.38
C ALA A 61 11.54 -6.34 -0.10
N PHE A 62 12.18 -6.58 1.04
CA PHE A 62 13.42 -5.94 1.44
C PHE A 62 14.20 -6.85 2.40
N LYS A 63 15.50 -6.61 2.52
CA LYS A 63 16.36 -7.25 3.53
C LYS A 63 16.24 -6.54 4.87
N TYR A 64 15.75 -7.27 5.87
CA TYR A 64 15.81 -6.87 7.28
C TYR A 64 17.11 -7.41 7.92
N ASN A 65 17.83 -6.54 8.62
CA ASN A 65 19.16 -6.84 9.17
C ASN A 65 19.14 -7.64 10.48
N GLY A 66 17.96 -7.90 11.03
CA GLY A 66 17.77 -8.78 12.19
C GLY A 66 17.44 -8.06 13.49
N CYS A 67 17.79 -6.78 13.66
CA CYS A 67 17.53 -6.01 14.88
C CYS A 67 16.73 -4.73 14.64
N GLY A 68 15.85 -4.40 15.60
CA GLY A 68 15.15 -3.12 15.62
C GLY A 68 14.20 -2.92 14.44
N GLY A 69 14.34 -1.75 13.80
CA GLY A 69 13.41 -1.28 12.79
C GLY A 69 12.04 -0.93 13.36
N ASN A 70 11.01 -0.99 12.52
CA ASN A 70 9.64 -0.68 12.91
C ASN A 70 8.64 -1.81 12.59
N ALA A 71 7.36 -1.55 12.82
CA ALA A 71 6.28 -2.52 12.67
C ALA A 71 5.76 -2.67 11.22
N ASN A 72 6.20 -1.85 10.26
CA ASN A 72 5.94 -2.06 8.83
C ASN A 72 6.83 -3.18 8.28
N ARG A 73 6.73 -4.36 8.87
CA ARG A 73 7.57 -5.51 8.55
C ARG A 73 6.80 -6.80 8.76
N PHE A 74 6.64 -7.55 7.69
CA PHE A 74 5.83 -8.74 7.63
C PHE A 74 6.66 -9.93 7.15
N PRO A 75 6.38 -11.15 7.64
CA PRO A 75 7.13 -12.34 7.26
C PRO A 75 6.79 -12.85 5.86
N THR A 76 5.65 -12.44 5.28
CA THR A 76 5.22 -12.81 3.93
C THR A 76 4.49 -11.66 3.26
N ALA A 77 4.45 -11.67 1.92
CA ALA A 77 3.67 -10.71 1.14
C ALA A 77 2.18 -10.73 1.53
N SER A 78 1.59 -11.92 1.69
CA SER A 78 0.17 -12.07 2.07
C SER A 78 -0.12 -11.54 3.48
N ALA A 79 0.81 -11.69 4.44
CA ALA A 79 0.66 -11.11 5.78
C ALA A 79 0.71 -9.57 5.74
N CYS A 80 1.52 -8.99 4.84
CA CYS A 80 1.54 -7.55 4.59
C CYS A 80 0.21 -7.08 3.97
N GLU A 81 -0.25 -7.75 2.92
CA GLU A 81 -1.49 -7.38 2.21
C GLU A 81 -2.70 -7.43 3.14
N SER A 82 -2.88 -8.55 3.85
CA SER A 82 -3.99 -8.70 4.81
C SER A 82 -3.94 -7.70 5.96
N SER A 83 -2.75 -7.18 6.31
CA SER A 83 -2.59 -6.19 7.38
C SER A 83 -2.85 -4.76 6.92
N CYS A 84 -2.47 -4.41 5.69
CA CYS A 84 -2.34 -3.02 5.26
C CYS A 84 -3.26 -2.64 4.10
N LYS A 85 -3.64 -3.59 3.24
CA LYS A 85 -4.52 -3.30 2.11
C LYS A 85 -5.98 -3.41 2.54
N THR A 86 -6.76 -2.39 2.20
CA THR A 86 -8.22 -2.43 2.30
C THR A 86 -8.82 -2.75 0.93
N PRO A 87 -10.07 -3.25 0.85
CA PRO A 87 -10.74 -3.47 -0.43
C PRO A 87 -10.79 -2.22 -1.34
N ASP A 88 -10.72 -1.04 -0.73
CA ASP A 88 -10.79 0.27 -1.39
C ASP A 88 -9.41 0.95 -1.56
N SER A 89 -8.32 0.30 -1.13
CA SER A 89 -6.96 0.85 -1.28
C SER A 89 -6.54 0.94 -2.75
N GLY A 90 -6.01 2.11 -3.15
CA GLY A 90 -5.34 2.29 -4.44
C GLY A 90 -6.23 2.12 -5.67
N SER A 91 -7.39 2.79 -5.72
CA SER A 91 -8.31 2.69 -6.87
C SER A 91 -7.60 2.90 -8.20
N CYS A 92 -6.64 3.84 -8.29
CA CYS A 92 -5.69 3.98 -9.39
C CYS A 92 -4.24 3.79 -8.91
N ALA A 93 -3.36 3.44 -9.85
CA ALA A 93 -1.93 3.28 -9.64
C ALA A 93 -1.32 4.57 -9.07
N LEU A 94 -0.27 4.41 -8.25
CA LEU A 94 0.49 5.52 -7.65
C LEU A 94 -0.37 6.51 -6.85
N ASN A 95 -1.45 5.99 -6.23
CA ASN A 95 -2.47 6.78 -5.52
C ASN A 95 -3.03 7.96 -6.32
N LYS A 96 -3.10 7.82 -7.65
CA LYS A 96 -3.75 8.85 -8.46
C LYS A 96 -5.26 8.85 -8.21
N GLU A 97 -5.84 10.03 -8.31
CA GLU A 97 -7.28 10.19 -8.22
C GLU A 97 -7.95 9.70 -9.50
N PRO A 98 -9.11 9.01 -9.40
CA PRO A 98 -9.90 8.66 -10.57
C PRO A 98 -10.48 9.91 -11.23
N ALA A 99 -10.85 9.81 -12.50
CA ALA A 99 -11.65 10.85 -13.14
C ALA A 99 -12.99 11.00 -12.41
N VAL A 100 -13.41 12.25 -12.19
CA VAL A 100 -14.68 12.59 -11.55
C VAL A 100 -15.61 13.30 -12.52
N ASP A 101 -16.92 13.18 -12.29
CA ASP A 101 -17.95 13.89 -13.02
C ASP A 101 -18.10 15.35 -12.53
N ARG A 102 -19.12 16.06 -13.03
CA ARG A 102 -19.39 17.46 -12.64
C ARG A 102 -19.75 17.64 -11.17
N ASN A 103 -20.16 16.57 -10.49
CA ASN A 103 -20.54 16.57 -9.09
C ASN A 103 -19.38 16.11 -8.18
N GLY A 104 -18.20 15.83 -8.75
CA GLY A 104 -17.05 15.30 -8.01
C GLY A 104 -17.16 13.80 -7.72
N GLN A 105 -18.07 13.08 -8.36
CA GLN A 105 -18.21 11.63 -8.18
C GLN A 105 -17.34 10.86 -9.17
N SER A 106 -16.64 9.83 -8.71
CA SER A 106 -15.82 8.96 -9.57
C SER A 106 -16.61 8.42 -10.75
N ILE A 107 -16.07 8.57 -11.95
CA ILE A 107 -16.67 8.07 -13.18
C ILE A 107 -16.49 6.55 -13.22
N ILE A 108 -17.61 5.84 -13.08
CA ILE A 108 -17.66 4.38 -13.17
C ILE A 108 -17.67 3.94 -14.63
N CYS A 109 -16.77 3.07 -15.02
CA CYS A 109 -16.63 2.56 -16.38
C CYS A 109 -16.98 1.06 -16.49
N SER A 110 -17.41 0.61 -17.67
CA SER A 110 -17.82 -0.79 -17.87
C SER A 110 -17.56 -1.25 -19.31
N GLY A 111 -16.38 -1.84 -19.55
CA GLY A 111 -16.02 -2.40 -20.85
C GLY A 111 -15.85 -1.36 -21.98
N PRO A 112 -15.70 -1.81 -23.23
CA PRO A 112 -15.31 -0.93 -24.35
C PRO A 112 -16.45 -0.02 -24.89
N GLU A 113 -17.71 -0.33 -24.61
CA GLU A 113 -18.85 0.33 -25.26
C GLU A 113 -19.83 1.06 -24.32
N LYS A 114 -19.76 0.86 -22.99
CA LYS A 114 -20.57 1.59 -22.01
C LYS A 114 -19.68 2.30 -20.99
N ASN A 115 -20.04 3.53 -20.64
CA ASN A 115 -19.28 4.40 -19.72
C ASN A 115 -17.80 4.52 -20.11
N LYS A 116 -17.55 5.14 -21.27
CA LYS A 116 -16.18 5.43 -21.74
C LYS A 116 -15.51 6.42 -20.80
N CYS A 117 -14.25 6.14 -20.48
CA CYS A 117 -13.41 7.07 -19.75
C CYS A 117 -13.06 8.30 -20.60
N PRO A 118 -12.88 9.48 -19.98
CA PRO A 118 -12.44 10.67 -20.69
C PRO A 118 -11.04 10.49 -21.29
N THR A 119 -10.68 11.35 -22.24
CA THR A 119 -9.36 11.33 -22.88
C THR A 119 -8.24 11.38 -21.83
N GLY A 120 -7.25 10.50 -21.97
CA GLY A 120 -6.15 10.37 -21.01
C GLY A 120 -6.43 9.42 -19.84
N TYR A 121 -7.62 8.82 -19.79
CA TYR A 121 -8.00 7.84 -18.77
C TYR A 121 -8.36 6.49 -19.40
N ARG A 122 -8.08 5.41 -18.67
CA ARG A 122 -8.45 4.03 -19.01
C ARG A 122 -9.31 3.42 -17.93
N CYS A 123 -10.15 2.46 -18.33
CA CYS A 123 -11.01 1.75 -17.39
C CYS A 123 -10.20 0.70 -16.63
N LYS A 124 -9.94 0.94 -15.35
CA LYS A 124 -9.35 -0.07 -14.45
C LYS A 124 -10.47 -0.82 -13.75
N ARG A 125 -10.51 -2.14 -13.94
CA ARG A 125 -11.50 -3.01 -13.28
C ARG A 125 -11.08 -3.31 -11.85
N LEU A 126 -11.91 -2.92 -10.90
CA LEU A 126 -11.86 -3.32 -9.49
C LEU A 126 -12.77 -4.55 -9.27
N ALA A 127 -12.89 -5.02 -8.02
CA ALA A 127 -13.63 -6.23 -7.67
C ALA A 127 -15.10 -6.22 -8.16
N PHE A 128 -15.78 -5.07 -8.10
CA PHE A 128 -17.21 -4.96 -8.43
C PHE A 128 -17.53 -3.92 -9.51
N MET A 129 -16.65 -2.96 -9.73
CA MET A 129 -16.87 -1.84 -10.65
C MET A 129 -15.58 -1.45 -11.35
N GLY A 130 -15.67 -0.79 -12.50
CA GLY A 130 -14.54 -0.15 -13.13
C GLY A 130 -14.49 1.33 -12.76
N VAL A 131 -13.31 1.89 -12.57
CA VAL A 131 -13.11 3.34 -12.44
C VAL A 131 -12.17 3.85 -13.52
N CYS A 132 -12.34 5.10 -13.91
CA CYS A 132 -11.47 5.73 -14.89
C CYS A 132 -10.19 6.25 -14.23
N CYS A 133 -9.07 5.60 -14.52
CA CYS A 133 -7.75 5.94 -13.97
C CYS A 133 -6.85 6.57 -15.03
N PRO A 134 -5.94 7.49 -14.65
CA PRO A 134 -4.98 8.08 -15.57
C PRO A 134 -4.18 7.01 -16.33
N THR A 135 -4.24 7.05 -17.67
CA THR A 135 -3.67 6.00 -18.53
C THR A 135 -2.17 5.88 -18.35
N LYS A 136 -1.45 7.01 -18.28
CA LYS A 136 0.01 7.02 -18.24
C LYS A 136 0.55 6.34 -16.98
N GLU A 137 -0.04 6.64 -15.82
CA GLU A 137 0.37 6.09 -14.54
C GLU A 137 0.02 4.60 -14.44
N GLU A 138 -1.15 4.20 -14.94
CA GLU A 138 -1.55 2.80 -15.01
C GLU A 138 -0.62 1.97 -15.89
N GLU A 139 -0.25 2.47 -17.07
CA GLU A 139 0.65 1.78 -17.99
C GLU A 139 2.06 1.67 -17.42
N ARG A 140 2.60 2.77 -16.86
CA ARG A 140 3.91 2.79 -16.21
C ARG A 140 3.96 1.82 -15.03
N PHE A 141 2.92 1.83 -14.19
CA PHE A 141 2.82 0.91 -13.06
C PHE A 141 2.72 -0.54 -13.51
N SER A 142 1.86 -0.87 -14.48
CA SER A 142 1.68 -2.24 -14.97
C SER A 142 2.99 -2.81 -15.51
N LYS A 143 3.71 -2.02 -16.31
CA LYS A 143 5.00 -2.42 -16.90
C LYS A 143 6.01 -2.84 -15.83
N ASP A 144 6.17 -2.03 -14.80
CA ASP A 144 7.11 -2.31 -13.71
C ASP A 144 6.62 -3.41 -12.76
N TYR A 145 5.31 -3.47 -12.52
CA TYR A 145 4.68 -4.47 -11.67
C TYR A 145 4.79 -5.89 -12.27
N GLU A 146 4.70 -6.00 -13.59
CA GLU A 146 4.95 -7.26 -14.31
C GLU A 146 6.43 -7.68 -14.19
N GLY A 147 7.36 -6.72 -14.23
CA GLY A 147 8.80 -6.96 -13.98
C GLY A 147 9.42 -7.96 -14.95
N ALA A 148 9.28 -7.69 -16.24
CA ALA A 148 9.84 -8.54 -17.29
C ALA A 148 11.37 -8.38 -17.37
N CYS A 149 12.09 -9.49 -17.19
CA CYS A 149 13.54 -9.52 -17.30
C CYS A 149 14.02 -9.28 -18.73
N SER A 150 15.10 -8.53 -18.87
CA SER A 150 15.77 -8.32 -20.15
C SER A 150 16.34 -9.63 -20.71
N VAL A 151 16.83 -10.49 -19.81
CA VAL A 151 17.34 -11.84 -20.10
C VAL A 151 16.92 -12.78 -18.97
N GLY A 152 16.56 -14.02 -19.28
CA GLY A 152 16.25 -15.04 -18.28
C GLY A 152 14.80 -14.99 -17.77
N GLN A 153 14.58 -15.51 -16.56
CA GLN A 153 13.26 -15.68 -15.98
C GLN A 153 13.03 -14.74 -14.79
N THR A 154 11.91 -14.03 -14.79
CA THR A 154 11.44 -13.26 -13.64
C THR A 154 11.20 -14.16 -12.43
N VAL A 155 11.85 -13.84 -11.32
CA VAL A 155 11.64 -14.52 -10.04
C VAL A 155 10.26 -14.17 -9.51
N LYS A 156 9.53 -15.20 -9.07
CA LYS A 156 8.19 -15.07 -8.50
C LYS A 156 8.16 -15.51 -7.04
N ASN A 157 7.22 -14.97 -6.28
CA ASN A 157 6.91 -15.42 -4.93
C ASN A 157 5.41 -15.73 -4.77
N ASP A 158 5.09 -16.60 -3.82
CA ASP A 158 3.71 -16.85 -3.43
C ASP A 158 3.12 -15.61 -2.75
N ARG A 159 1.91 -15.22 -3.19
CA ARG A 159 1.07 -14.18 -2.59
C ARG A 159 -0.31 -14.76 -2.26
N GLY A 160 -0.33 -15.82 -1.45
CA GLY A 160 -1.58 -16.44 -1.01
C GLY A 160 -2.21 -17.35 -2.06
N GLY A 161 -1.39 -18.21 -2.69
CA GLY A 161 -1.85 -19.20 -3.69
C GLY A 161 -1.70 -18.77 -5.14
N TRP A 162 -1.22 -17.54 -5.38
CA TRP A 162 -0.90 -17.03 -6.73
C TRP A 162 0.56 -16.61 -6.80
N MET A 163 1.24 -17.00 -7.88
CA MET A 163 2.63 -16.65 -8.13
C MET A 163 2.73 -15.28 -8.81
N ALA A 164 3.25 -14.30 -8.10
CA ALA A 164 3.46 -12.94 -8.61
C ALA A 164 4.95 -12.61 -8.68
N THR A 165 5.32 -11.60 -9.47
CA THR A 165 6.69 -11.09 -9.54
C THR A 165 7.18 -10.68 -8.16
N LEU A 166 8.40 -11.11 -7.81
CA LEU A 166 9.07 -10.68 -6.59
C LEU A 166 9.55 -9.24 -6.77
N LEU A 167 8.84 -8.30 -6.15
CA LEU A 167 9.10 -6.86 -6.25
C LEU A 167 9.75 -6.32 -4.98
N GLY A 168 10.68 -5.38 -5.15
CA GLY A 168 11.22 -4.49 -4.11
C GLY A 168 11.08 -3.03 -4.55
N LYS A 169 11.34 -2.07 -3.66
CA LYS A 169 11.30 -0.64 -4.01
C LYS A 169 12.52 -0.24 -4.84
N SER A 170 13.68 -0.72 -4.44
CA SER A 170 14.93 -0.54 -5.16
C SER A 170 15.84 -1.76 -5.09
N CYS A 171 16.72 -1.93 -6.07
CA CYS A 171 17.80 -2.90 -5.99
C CYS A 171 18.74 -2.67 -4.80
N ALA A 172 18.76 -1.46 -4.24
CA ALA A 172 19.45 -1.20 -2.99
C ALA A 172 18.90 -2.02 -1.81
N ASP A 173 17.66 -2.53 -1.89
CA ASP A 173 16.96 -3.23 -0.81
C ASP A 173 17.38 -4.69 -0.59
N ASP A 174 18.33 -5.19 -1.39
CA ASP A 174 18.97 -6.51 -1.22
C ASP A 174 17.98 -7.68 -1.08
N PHE A 175 16.85 -7.62 -1.81
CA PHE A 175 15.75 -8.58 -1.66
C PHE A 175 15.82 -9.80 -2.58
N CYS A 176 16.74 -9.79 -3.55
CA CYS A 176 16.86 -10.89 -4.51
C CYS A 176 17.47 -12.15 -3.91
N PRO A 177 16.90 -13.34 -4.17
CA PRO A 177 17.46 -14.59 -3.71
C PRO A 177 18.80 -14.93 -4.38
N ASN A 178 19.56 -15.82 -3.76
CA ASN A 178 20.83 -16.31 -4.30
C ASN A 178 20.64 -16.88 -5.71
N GLY A 179 21.56 -16.54 -6.62
CA GLY A 179 21.49 -16.96 -8.02
C GLY A 179 20.51 -16.14 -8.87
N SER A 180 20.04 -15.00 -8.37
CA SER A 180 19.31 -14.00 -9.15
C SER A 180 19.97 -12.62 -9.02
N THR A 181 19.77 -11.80 -10.03
CA THR A 181 20.24 -10.42 -10.13
C THR A 181 19.05 -9.48 -10.05
N CYS A 182 19.27 -8.26 -9.55
CA CYS A 182 18.23 -7.25 -9.50
C CYS A 182 18.23 -6.37 -10.75
N GLU A 183 17.07 -6.17 -11.36
CA GLU A 183 16.83 -5.18 -12.41
C GLU A 183 15.97 -4.03 -11.84
N GLN A 184 16.46 -2.79 -11.95
CA GLN A 184 15.80 -1.60 -11.45
C GLN A 184 14.84 -1.03 -12.50
N GLY A 185 13.55 -0.98 -12.18
CA GLY A 185 12.54 -0.24 -12.94
C GLY A 185 12.37 1.20 -12.46
N GLU A 186 11.39 1.89 -13.03
CA GLU A 186 11.05 3.29 -12.76
C GLU A 186 10.25 3.50 -11.46
N ILE A 187 9.55 2.47 -10.99
CA ILE A 187 8.69 2.43 -9.80
C ILE A 187 9.16 1.28 -8.89
N PHE A 188 9.40 0.11 -9.46
CA PHE A 188 9.78 -1.09 -8.71
C PHE A 188 11.09 -1.68 -9.21
N ALA A 189 11.76 -2.41 -8.35
CA ALA A 189 12.82 -3.32 -8.72
C ALA A 189 12.29 -4.77 -8.73
N HIS A 190 12.84 -5.62 -9.58
CA HIS A 190 12.50 -7.04 -9.65
C HIS A 190 13.75 -7.90 -9.79
N CYS A 191 13.62 -9.20 -9.56
CA CYS A 191 14.74 -10.14 -9.63
C CYS A 191 14.65 -11.04 -10.85
N CYS A 192 15.79 -11.25 -11.49
CA CYS A 192 15.96 -12.04 -12.71
C CYS A 192 16.91 -13.19 -12.46
N LYS A 193 16.49 -14.39 -12.88
CA LYS A 193 17.32 -15.58 -12.83
C LYS A 193 17.88 -15.83 -14.23
N HIS A 194 19.21 -15.83 -14.32
CA HIS A 194 19.96 -16.13 -15.54
C HIS A 194 20.51 -17.54 -15.50
#